data_AF-A0A9X1NE02-F1
#
_entry.id   AF-A0A9X1NE02-F1
#
_cell.length_a   1.000
_cell.length_b   1.000
_cell.length_c   1.000
_cell.angle_alpha   90.00
_cell.angle_beta   90.00
_cell.angle_gamma   90.00
#
_symmetry.space_group_name_H-M   'P 1'
#
loop_
_entity.id
_entity.type
_entity.pdbx_description
1 polymer ?
#
loop_
_entity_poly.entity_id
_entity_poly.type
_entity_poly.pdbx_seq_one_letter_code
_entity_poly.pdbx_strand_id
1 'polypeptide(L)'
;MKIQQKHSGSQAMTGHRDETVGRPPLRSHEGFSKARRRARAVAVGLAGAALLTLSGCTDAVQRGWFPADSVGATNHTERISDLWRGSWIAALIVGAIVWGLVIWCMIAYRRRKGETGVPAQIRYHLPLEVMYTVIPVMMIGVLFGYTARDQREILDTSQTPDVTIGVVGKQWSWDFNYKDADVYESGVMGQLDGQEGAEAALPTLYLPVNQRVQFDLTARDVIHSFWVPAFLMKMDMIPGIENKFQVIPTAEGDFKGKCAELCGEYHSEMLFNVKVVSQAEFDQHMADLEARGQTGQLGDDLSRSKMAPSDSEAEEAGNSDALKTSAESTTAEVK
;
A
#
# COMPACT_ATOMS: atom_id res chain seq x y z
N MET A 1 37.33 -51.18 77.95
CA MET A 1 36.86 -51.77 76.69
C MET A 1 37.65 -51.12 75.55
N LYS A 2 38.57 -51.90 74.94
CA LYS A 2 39.35 -51.73 73.68
C LYS A 2 39.85 -50.33 73.20
N ILE A 3 41.09 -49.99 73.61
CA ILE A 3 42.37 -49.84 72.84
C ILE A 3 42.33 -49.33 71.36
N GLN A 4 43.13 -48.27 71.06
CA GLN A 4 44.25 -48.18 70.07
C GLN A 4 44.51 -46.69 69.69
N GLN A 5 45.47 -46.01 70.34
CA GLN A 5 46.87 -45.77 69.93
C GLN A 5 47.10 -44.92 68.66
N LYS A 6 47.79 -43.78 68.82
CA LYS A 6 48.48 -43.06 67.74
C LYS A 6 49.89 -42.68 68.23
N HIS A 7 50.90 -43.15 67.50
CA HIS A 7 52.32 -43.08 67.80
C HIS A 7 52.97 -41.72 67.47
N SER A 8 54.00 -41.39 68.25
CA SER A 8 55.00 -40.34 68.06
C SER A 8 56.19 -40.85 67.22
N GLY A 9 56.87 -39.97 66.48
CA GLY A 9 58.11 -40.28 65.77
C GLY A 9 58.76 -39.08 65.08
N SER A 10 60.02 -38.82 65.46
CA SER A 10 60.94 -37.73 65.10
C SER A 10 61.74 -37.98 63.79
N GLN A 11 62.42 -36.93 63.29
CA GLN A 11 63.65 -36.85 62.44
C GLN A 11 63.45 -35.96 61.20
N ALA A 12 64.42 -35.29 60.54
CA ALA A 12 65.82 -34.85 60.73
C ALA A 12 66.17 -34.00 59.47
N MET A 13 67.22 -33.18 59.51
CA MET A 13 67.68 -32.32 58.39
C MET A 13 68.26 -33.11 57.20
N THR A 14 68.23 -32.53 55.99
CA THR A 14 69.39 -32.34 55.08
C THR A 14 68.96 -31.65 53.77
N GLY A 15 69.84 -30.81 53.20
CA GLY A 15 69.57 -30.02 51.99
C GLY A 15 70.05 -30.65 50.69
N HIS A 16 69.52 -30.16 49.56
CA HIS A 16 70.11 -30.34 48.23
C HIS A 16 69.72 -29.17 47.31
N ARG A 17 70.70 -28.67 46.54
CA ARG A 17 70.56 -27.66 45.47
C ARG A 17 70.15 -28.38 44.18
N ASP A 18 69.35 -27.75 43.33
CA ASP A 18 69.25 -28.15 41.91
C ASP A 18 69.05 -26.94 40.99
N GLU A 19 69.82 -26.93 39.90
CA GLU A 19 69.86 -25.93 38.83
C GLU A 19 68.75 -26.20 37.81
N THR A 20 68.00 -25.19 37.39
CA THR A 20 67.08 -25.34 36.24
C THR A 20 67.41 -24.37 35.11
N VAL A 21 67.83 -24.99 34.01
CA VAL A 21 68.05 -24.55 32.63
C VAL A 21 66.96 -23.59 32.11
N GLY A 22 67.39 -22.47 31.50
CA GLY A 22 66.50 -21.51 30.82
C GLY A 22 65.96 -22.02 29.47
N ARG A 23 64.64 -21.91 29.26
CA ARG A 23 63.99 -22.04 27.95
C ARG A 23 63.66 -20.66 27.38
N PRO A 24 63.82 -20.41 26.06
CA PRO A 24 63.46 -19.13 25.45
C PRO A 24 61.92 -18.95 25.38
N PRO A 25 61.41 -17.71 25.42
CA PRO A 25 59.96 -17.46 25.43
C PRO A 25 59.32 -17.79 24.08
N LEU A 26 58.20 -18.51 24.12
CA LEU A 26 57.35 -18.78 22.96
C LEU A 26 56.71 -17.47 22.48
N ARG A 27 56.94 -17.10 21.21
CA ARG A 27 56.24 -16.00 20.51
C ARG A 27 54.73 -16.29 20.53
N SER A 28 53.95 -15.41 21.14
CA SER A 28 52.49 -15.57 21.22
C SER A 28 51.83 -15.46 19.84
N HIS A 29 51.13 -16.52 19.43
CA HIS A 29 50.36 -16.60 18.19
C HIS A 29 49.06 -15.76 18.20
N GLU A 30 48.85 -14.91 19.20
CA GLU A 30 47.57 -14.19 19.40
C GLU A 30 47.23 -13.17 18.30
N GLY A 31 48.24 -12.60 17.63
CA GLY A 31 48.03 -11.58 16.59
C GLY A 31 47.33 -12.10 15.33
N PHE A 32 47.63 -13.34 14.92
CA PHE A 32 47.11 -13.91 13.68
C PHE A 32 45.62 -14.28 13.76
N SER A 33 45.10 -14.63 14.93
CA SER A 33 43.69 -15.04 15.08
C SER A 33 42.72 -13.85 15.04
N LYS A 34 43.10 -12.70 15.59
CA LYS A 34 42.29 -11.47 15.59
C LYS A 34 42.21 -10.85 14.19
N ALA A 35 43.32 -10.85 13.43
CA ALA A 35 43.34 -10.40 12.04
C ALA A 35 42.45 -11.27 11.13
N ARG A 36 42.49 -12.60 11.29
CA ARG A 36 41.67 -13.54 10.51
C ARG A 36 40.17 -13.45 10.85
N ARG A 37 39.81 -13.17 12.10
CA ARG A 37 38.41 -12.89 12.50
C ARG A 37 37.90 -11.56 11.96
N ARG A 38 38.72 -10.50 11.98
CA ARG A 38 38.36 -9.20 11.38
C ARG A 38 38.21 -9.31 9.86
N ALA A 39 39.11 -9.99 9.18
CA ALA A 39 39.01 -10.23 7.74
C ALA A 39 37.76 -11.05 7.36
N ARG A 40 37.40 -12.08 8.14
CA ARG A 40 36.15 -12.82 7.94
C ARG A 40 34.91 -11.96 8.20
N ALA A 41 34.91 -11.13 9.24
CA ALA A 41 33.79 -10.23 9.52
C ALA A 41 33.60 -9.17 8.41
N VAL A 42 34.71 -8.62 7.88
CA VAL A 42 34.68 -7.70 6.73
C VAL A 42 34.23 -8.40 5.46
N ALA A 43 34.71 -9.61 5.17
CA ALA A 43 34.29 -10.38 4.01
C ALA A 43 32.81 -10.79 4.07
N VAL A 44 32.31 -11.17 5.25
CA VAL A 44 30.87 -11.45 5.46
C VAL A 44 30.04 -10.18 5.35
N GLY A 45 30.53 -9.05 5.86
CA GLY A 45 29.88 -7.74 5.70
C GLY A 45 29.81 -7.29 4.24
N LEU A 46 30.90 -7.46 3.48
CA LEU A 46 30.96 -7.14 2.05
C LEU A 46 30.10 -8.09 1.21
N ALA A 47 30.08 -9.38 1.53
CA ALA A 47 29.21 -10.35 0.87
C ALA A 47 27.72 -10.09 1.18
N GLY A 48 27.39 -9.72 2.42
CA GLY A 48 26.04 -9.30 2.81
C GLY A 48 25.61 -8.02 2.11
N ALA A 49 26.50 -7.02 2.02
CA ALA A 49 26.24 -5.79 1.28
C ALA A 49 26.05 -6.05 -0.23
N ALA A 50 26.88 -6.91 -0.83
CA ALA A 50 26.76 -7.30 -2.23
C ALA A 50 25.41 -7.99 -2.50
N LEU A 51 25.02 -8.96 -1.66
CA LEU A 51 23.73 -9.66 -1.77
C LEU A 51 22.54 -8.70 -1.65
N LEU A 52 22.61 -7.72 -0.75
CA LEU A 52 21.59 -6.67 -0.62
C LEU A 52 21.51 -5.80 -1.87
N THR A 53 22.65 -5.39 -2.43
CA THR A 53 22.67 -4.58 -3.67
C THR A 53 22.16 -5.33 -4.89
N LEU A 54 22.46 -6.63 -5.02
CA LEU A 54 22.00 -7.47 -6.13
C LEU A 54 20.49 -7.76 -6.05
N SER A 55 19.92 -7.83 -4.84
CA SER A 55 18.48 -8.05 -4.66
C SER A 55 17.60 -6.87 -5.09
N GLY A 56 18.16 -5.65 -5.20
CA GLY A 56 17.43 -4.43 -5.56
C GLY A 56 17.04 -4.32 -7.04
N CYS A 57 17.57 -5.18 -7.92
CA CYS A 57 17.31 -5.11 -9.37
C CYS A 57 16.22 -6.06 -9.87
N THR A 58 15.48 -6.74 -8.99
CA THR A 58 14.40 -7.64 -9.43
C THR A 58 13.18 -6.86 -9.92
N ASP A 59 12.44 -7.39 -10.89
CA ASP A 59 11.23 -6.76 -11.43
C ASP A 59 10.18 -6.46 -10.34
N ALA A 60 10.08 -7.32 -9.32
CA ALA A 60 9.20 -7.10 -8.18
C ALA A 60 9.59 -5.83 -7.40
N VAL A 61 10.89 -5.60 -7.16
CA VAL A 61 11.40 -4.38 -6.50
C VAL A 61 11.19 -3.17 -7.39
N GLN A 62 11.46 -3.29 -8.69
CA GLN A 62 11.30 -2.20 -9.66
C GLN A 62 9.84 -1.75 -9.79
N ARG A 63 8.88 -2.64 -9.57
CA ARG A 63 7.44 -2.34 -9.55
C ARG A 63 6.91 -2.03 -8.15
N GLY A 64 7.77 -1.93 -7.14
CA GLY A 64 7.37 -1.64 -5.77
C GLY A 64 6.45 -2.71 -5.15
N TRP A 65 6.58 -3.97 -5.54
CA TRP A 65 5.73 -5.09 -5.13
C TRP A 65 4.25 -4.96 -5.53
N PHE A 66 3.91 -4.09 -6.48
CA PHE A 66 2.58 -4.09 -7.07
C PHE A 66 2.31 -5.34 -7.93
N PRO A 67 1.03 -5.65 -8.24
CA PRO A 67 0.67 -6.73 -9.15
C PRO A 67 1.36 -6.63 -10.52
N ALA A 68 1.70 -7.76 -11.14
CA ALA A 68 2.44 -7.79 -12.42
C ALA A 68 1.68 -7.12 -13.57
N ASP A 69 0.38 -7.33 -13.59
CA ASP A 69 -0.62 -6.75 -14.47
C ASP A 69 -0.85 -5.25 -14.28
N SER A 70 -0.30 -4.61 -13.23
CA SER A 70 -0.44 -3.17 -13.03
C SER A 70 0.47 -2.30 -13.92
N VAL A 71 1.49 -2.87 -14.54
CA VAL A 71 2.45 -2.09 -15.35
C VAL A 71 1.79 -1.66 -16.64
N GLY A 72 1.57 -0.36 -16.79
CA GLY A 72 0.94 0.18 -18.00
C GLY A 72 -0.50 -0.29 -18.16
N ALA A 73 -1.20 -0.62 -17.06
CA ALA A 73 -2.62 -0.98 -17.12
C ALA A 73 -3.48 0.26 -17.44
N THR A 74 -3.11 1.41 -16.88
CA THR A 74 -3.76 2.71 -17.14
C THR A 74 -2.78 3.85 -17.23
N ASN A 75 -3.23 4.99 -17.74
CA ASN A 75 -2.51 6.27 -17.78
C ASN A 75 -2.00 6.77 -16.42
N HIS A 76 -2.52 6.27 -15.29
CA HIS A 76 -2.11 6.70 -13.94
C HIS A 76 -1.15 5.73 -13.24
N THR A 77 -1.02 4.50 -13.72
CA THR A 77 -0.25 3.44 -13.03
C THR A 77 1.21 3.80 -12.80
N GLU A 78 1.89 4.36 -13.80
CA GLU A 78 3.29 4.79 -13.68
C GLU A 78 3.44 5.91 -12.63
N ARG A 79 2.58 6.94 -12.68
CA ARG A 79 2.60 8.04 -11.70
C ARG A 79 2.43 7.54 -10.27
N ILE A 80 1.47 6.63 -10.03
CA ILE A 80 1.22 6.07 -8.70
C ILE A 80 2.41 5.21 -8.25
N SER A 81 2.94 4.37 -9.14
CA SER A 81 4.07 3.50 -8.81
C SER A 81 5.37 4.28 -8.57
N ASP A 82 5.61 5.38 -9.27
CA ASP A 82 6.73 6.29 -9.04
C ASP A 82 6.70 6.91 -7.65
N LEU A 83 5.55 7.48 -7.26
CA LEU A 83 5.37 8.08 -5.94
C LEU A 83 5.53 7.03 -4.83
N TRP A 84 4.96 5.84 -5.03
CA TRP A 84 5.10 4.72 -4.09
C TRP A 84 6.57 4.30 -3.91
N ARG A 85 7.29 4.06 -5.00
CA ARG A 85 8.72 3.67 -4.95
C ARG A 85 9.56 4.75 -4.27
N GLY A 86 9.36 6.02 -4.64
CA GLY A 86 10.05 7.14 -4.01
C GLY A 86 9.78 7.22 -2.50
N SER A 87 8.52 7.04 -2.10
CA SER A 87 8.12 7.04 -0.69
C SER A 87 8.73 5.88 0.10
N TRP A 88 8.76 4.67 -0.47
CA TRP A 88 9.37 3.50 0.16
C TRP A 88 10.87 3.64 0.30
N ILE A 89 11.57 4.16 -0.73
CA ILE A 89 13.01 4.41 -0.65
C ILE A 89 13.31 5.41 0.47
N ALA A 90 12.56 6.51 0.56
CA ALA A 90 12.71 7.48 1.64
C ALA A 90 12.46 6.85 3.03
N ALA A 91 11.38 6.07 3.17
CA ALA A 91 11.04 5.38 4.40
C ALA A 91 12.11 4.36 4.81
N LEU A 92 12.67 3.61 3.87
CA LEU A 92 13.75 2.64 4.12
C LEU A 92 15.05 3.31 4.55
N ILE A 93 15.40 4.47 3.98
CA ILE A 93 16.56 5.26 4.42
C ILE A 93 16.39 5.69 5.87
N VAL A 94 15.22 6.27 6.21
CA VAL A 94 14.92 6.69 7.58
C VAL A 94 14.91 5.49 8.54
N GLY A 95 14.24 4.40 8.15
CA GLY A 95 14.20 3.16 8.91
C GLY A 95 15.58 2.58 9.17
N ALA A 96 16.45 2.55 8.17
CA ALA A 96 17.82 2.07 8.30
C ALA A 96 18.65 2.93 9.27
N ILE A 97 18.49 4.26 9.25
CA ILE A 97 19.14 5.17 10.20
C ILE A 97 18.64 4.88 11.62
N VAL A 98 17.32 4.81 11.82
CA VAL A 98 16.72 4.57 13.15
C VAL A 98 17.12 3.21 13.69
N TRP A 99 16.97 2.14 12.90
CA TRP A 99 17.39 0.79 13.30
C TRP A 99 18.89 0.72 13.56
N GLY A 100 19.71 1.37 12.74
CA GLY A 100 21.15 1.48 12.94
C GLY A 100 21.50 2.15 14.27
N LEU A 101 20.84 3.26 14.62
CA LEU A 101 21.02 3.96 15.89
C LEU A 101 20.55 3.11 17.09
N VAL A 102 19.40 2.43 16.97
CA VAL A 102 18.89 1.54 18.01
C VAL A 102 19.86 0.37 18.25
N ILE A 103 20.31 -0.29 17.19
CA ILE A 103 21.29 -1.39 17.26
C ILE A 103 22.62 -0.89 17.83
N TRP A 104 23.07 0.29 17.40
CA TRP A 104 24.25 0.93 17.97
C TRP A 104 24.09 1.15 19.47
N CYS A 105 22.97 1.70 19.92
CA CYS A 105 22.72 1.93 21.34
C CYS A 105 22.70 0.62 22.14
N MET A 106 22.09 -0.44 21.60
CA MET A 106 22.05 -1.76 22.21
C MET A 106 23.44 -2.40 22.35
N ILE A 107 24.42 -2.05 21.52
CA ILE A 107 25.78 -2.60 21.55
C ILE A 107 26.72 -1.71 22.37
N ALA A 108 26.70 -0.40 22.10
CA ALA A 108 27.63 0.58 22.65
C ALA A 108 27.34 0.90 24.12
N TYR A 109 26.05 1.04 24.48
CA TYR A 109 25.62 1.41 25.84
C TYR A 109 25.13 0.23 26.68
N ARG A 110 25.39 -1.00 26.22
CA ARG A 110 25.09 -2.20 27.01
C ARG A 110 26.00 -2.28 28.22
N ARG A 111 25.40 -2.38 29.41
CA ARG A 111 26.13 -2.59 30.67
C ARG A 111 27.01 -3.84 30.61
N ARG A 112 28.29 -3.68 30.91
CA ARG A 112 29.28 -4.78 30.93
C ARG A 112 29.42 -5.37 32.33
N LYS A 113 29.90 -6.62 32.40
CA LYS A 113 30.20 -7.28 33.68
C LYS A 113 31.30 -6.48 34.40
N GLY A 114 31.01 -6.04 35.63
CA GLY A 114 31.94 -5.26 36.45
C GLY A 114 31.78 -3.74 36.38
N GLU A 115 30.89 -3.20 35.55
CA GLU A 115 30.58 -1.76 35.56
C GLU A 115 29.73 -1.37 36.77
N THR A 116 30.26 -0.43 37.56
CA THR A 116 29.61 0.21 38.70
C THR A 116 29.39 1.70 38.41
N GLY A 117 28.34 2.29 38.97
CA GLY A 117 27.94 3.70 38.72
C GLY A 117 26.71 3.85 37.83
N VAL A 118 26.30 5.11 37.62
CA VAL A 118 25.17 5.53 36.79
C VAL A 118 25.65 6.13 35.46
N PRO A 119 24.89 6.03 34.35
CA PRO A 119 25.27 6.62 33.07
C PRO A 119 25.29 8.16 33.13
N ALA A 120 25.93 8.80 32.15
CA ALA A 120 25.99 10.25 32.02
C ALA A 120 24.56 10.86 32.02
N GLN A 121 24.33 11.81 32.94
CA GLN A 121 23.04 12.48 33.12
C GLN A 121 22.95 13.73 32.24
N ILE A 122 22.83 13.53 30.93
CA ILE A 122 22.54 14.61 29.97
C ILE A 122 21.03 14.78 29.83
N ARG A 123 20.55 16.02 29.71
CA ARG A 123 19.10 16.31 29.78
C ARG A 123 18.55 17.04 28.56
N TYR A 124 19.31 17.99 28.01
CA TYR A 124 18.85 18.84 26.91
C TYR A 124 20.00 19.04 25.92
N HIS A 125 19.67 19.10 24.63
CA HIS A 125 20.62 19.47 23.59
C HIS A 125 19.90 20.21 22.47
N LEU A 126 19.57 21.48 22.72
CA LEU A 126 18.73 22.30 21.85
C LEU A 126 19.05 22.22 20.35
N PRO A 127 20.33 22.27 19.89
CA PRO A 127 20.62 22.13 18.46
C PRO A 127 20.18 20.78 17.86
N LEU A 128 20.26 19.70 18.63
CA LEU A 128 19.84 18.37 18.19
C LEU A 128 18.31 18.29 18.16
N GLU A 129 17.65 18.93 19.12
CA GLU A 129 16.20 18.99 19.19
C GLU A 129 15.60 19.78 18.02
N VAL A 130 16.24 20.90 17.64
CA VAL A 130 15.85 21.63 16.42
C VAL A 130 16.08 20.77 15.18
N MET A 131 17.22 20.08 15.08
CA MET A 131 17.57 19.24 13.92
C MET A 131 16.52 18.14 13.69
N TYR A 132 16.19 17.33 14.71
CA TYR A 132 15.24 16.23 14.55
C TYR A 132 13.79 16.70 14.39
N THR A 133 13.51 18.00 14.54
CA THR A 133 12.15 18.57 14.39
C THR A 133 12.00 19.14 12.99
N VAL A 134 12.96 19.95 12.56
CA VAL A 134 12.92 20.61 11.25
C VAL A 134 13.08 19.60 10.13
N ILE A 135 13.98 18.62 10.25
CA ILE A 135 14.22 17.65 9.18
C ILE A 135 12.97 16.83 8.85
N PRO A 136 12.26 16.19 9.83
CA PRO A 136 11.03 15.46 9.52
C PRO A 136 9.91 16.34 8.99
N VAL A 137 9.76 17.57 9.49
CA VAL A 137 8.75 18.52 8.98
C VAL A 137 9.00 18.84 7.51
N MET A 138 10.25 19.15 7.14
CA MET A 138 10.61 19.42 5.75
C MET A 138 10.41 18.18 4.86
N MET A 139 10.79 17.00 5.36
CA MET A 139 10.60 15.73 4.64
C MET A 139 9.12 15.43 4.36
N ILE A 140 8.26 15.61 5.36
CA ILE A 140 6.80 15.46 5.21
C ILE A 140 6.25 16.51 4.25
N GLY A 141 6.72 17.77 4.33
CA GLY A 141 6.30 18.84 3.42
C GLY A 141 6.59 18.51 1.95
N VAL A 142 7.76 17.94 1.66
CA VAL A 142 8.10 17.48 0.30
C VAL A 142 7.20 16.33 -0.15
N LEU A 143 7.03 15.31 0.69
CA LEU A 143 6.16 14.16 0.38
C LEU A 143 4.72 14.62 0.10
N PHE A 144 4.16 15.47 0.97
CA PHE A 144 2.84 16.05 0.81
C PHE A 144 2.71 16.84 -0.50
N GLY A 145 3.73 17.63 -0.87
CA GLY A 145 3.72 18.39 -2.12
C GLY A 145 3.58 17.48 -3.35
N TYR A 146 4.31 16.37 -3.41
CA TYR A 146 4.18 15.38 -4.48
C TYR A 146 2.83 14.65 -4.43
N THR A 147 2.39 14.21 -3.26
CA THR A 147 1.08 13.56 -3.08
C THR A 147 -0.07 14.46 -3.55
N ALA A 148 -0.09 15.72 -3.13
CA ALA A 148 -1.15 16.66 -3.51
C ALA A 148 -1.14 16.98 -5.01
N ARG A 149 0.05 17.04 -5.64
CA ARG A 149 0.17 17.20 -7.10
C ARG A 149 -0.42 16.00 -7.83
N ASP A 150 -0.03 14.79 -7.44
CA ASP A 150 -0.41 13.57 -8.16
C ASP A 150 -1.88 13.21 -7.90
N GLN A 151 -2.39 13.44 -6.69
CA GLN A 151 -3.81 13.26 -6.37
C GLN A 151 -4.70 14.17 -7.20
N ARG A 152 -4.34 15.44 -7.40
CA ARG A 152 -5.12 16.36 -8.24
C ARG A 152 -5.22 15.89 -9.69
N GLU A 153 -4.14 15.34 -10.22
CA GLU A 153 -4.14 14.78 -11.59
C GLU A 153 -5.01 13.53 -11.68
N ILE A 154 -4.89 12.61 -10.71
CA ILE A 154 -5.61 11.32 -10.74
C ILE A 154 -7.13 11.52 -10.56
N LEU A 155 -7.53 12.53 -9.78
CA LEU A 155 -8.93 12.85 -9.53
C LEU A 155 -9.51 13.88 -10.49
N ASP A 156 -8.73 14.35 -11.47
CA ASP A 156 -9.23 15.30 -12.46
C ASP A 156 -10.23 14.61 -13.41
N THR A 157 -11.46 15.12 -13.41
CA THR A 157 -12.57 14.66 -14.27
C THR A 157 -13.03 15.76 -15.22
N SER A 158 -12.21 16.80 -15.42
CA SER A 158 -12.53 17.93 -16.31
C SER A 158 -12.53 17.57 -17.81
N GLN A 159 -11.91 16.46 -18.18
CA GLN A 159 -11.83 16.01 -19.57
C GLN A 159 -13.14 15.31 -19.97
N THR A 160 -13.57 15.50 -21.23
CA THR A 160 -14.75 14.81 -21.77
C THR A 160 -14.47 13.32 -21.90
N PRO A 161 -15.28 12.42 -21.29
CA PRO A 161 -15.11 10.98 -21.44
C PRO A 161 -15.56 10.49 -22.82
N ASP A 162 -14.90 9.44 -23.30
CA ASP A 162 -15.28 8.72 -24.53
C ASP A 162 -16.36 7.67 -24.24
N VAL A 163 -16.32 7.08 -23.04
CA VAL A 163 -17.30 6.10 -22.56
C VAL A 163 -17.66 6.42 -21.10
N THR A 164 -18.95 6.42 -20.78
CA THR A 164 -19.46 6.60 -19.42
C THR A 164 -20.12 5.33 -18.90
N ILE A 165 -19.63 4.83 -17.77
CA ILE A 165 -20.13 3.60 -17.14
C ILE A 165 -20.61 3.92 -15.72
N GLY A 166 -21.90 3.70 -15.47
CA GLY A 166 -22.46 3.71 -14.13
C GLY A 166 -22.16 2.39 -13.42
N VAL A 167 -21.35 2.41 -12.37
CA VAL A 167 -21.08 1.24 -11.54
C VAL A 167 -21.92 1.33 -10.28
N VAL A 168 -22.70 0.28 -10.02
CA VAL A 168 -23.58 0.24 -8.85
C VAL A 168 -23.22 -0.94 -7.95
N GLY A 169 -22.80 -0.63 -6.73
CA GLY A 169 -22.58 -1.63 -5.68
C GLY A 169 -23.89 -2.05 -5.01
N LYS A 170 -24.08 -3.37 -4.82
CA LYS A 170 -25.20 -3.95 -4.07
C LYS A 170 -24.75 -5.15 -3.27
N GLN A 171 -25.47 -5.55 -2.23
CA GLN A 171 -25.20 -6.76 -1.46
C GLN A 171 -25.59 -8.01 -2.26
N TRP A 172 -24.66 -8.87 -2.68
CA TRP A 172 -23.20 -8.71 -2.71
C TRP A 172 -22.68 -8.96 -4.12
N SER A 173 -22.92 -8.00 -5.02
CA SER A 173 -22.49 -8.04 -6.41
C SER A 173 -22.46 -6.63 -7.02
N TRP A 174 -22.20 -6.56 -8.32
CA TRP A 174 -21.99 -5.35 -9.09
C TRP A 174 -22.97 -5.29 -10.25
N ASP A 175 -23.52 -4.11 -10.50
CA ASP A 175 -24.21 -3.80 -11.75
C ASP A 175 -23.39 -2.77 -12.54
N PHE A 176 -23.30 -2.95 -13.85
CA PHE A 176 -22.61 -2.05 -14.77
C PHE A 176 -23.60 -1.53 -15.80
N ASN A 177 -23.90 -0.22 -15.76
CA ASN A 177 -24.71 0.47 -16.74
C ASN A 177 -23.79 1.14 -17.77
N TYR A 178 -23.82 0.71 -19.02
CA TYR A 178 -23.10 1.35 -20.12
C TYR A 178 -23.98 2.47 -20.67
N LYS A 179 -23.79 3.70 -20.13
CA LYS A 179 -24.76 4.79 -20.29
C LYS A 179 -24.93 5.22 -21.75
N ASP A 180 -23.85 5.22 -22.53
CA ASP A 180 -23.87 5.66 -23.94
C ASP A 180 -24.55 4.66 -24.88
N ALA A 181 -24.42 3.36 -24.59
CA ALA A 181 -25.04 2.28 -25.36
C ALA A 181 -26.47 1.94 -24.87
N ASP A 182 -26.90 2.54 -23.75
CA ASP A 182 -28.18 2.26 -23.08
C ASP A 182 -28.41 0.76 -22.85
N VAL A 183 -27.40 0.08 -22.33
CA VAL A 183 -27.44 -1.34 -21.94
C VAL A 183 -26.81 -1.54 -20.57
N TYR A 184 -27.12 -2.65 -19.92
CA TYR A 184 -26.57 -2.97 -18.60
C TYR A 184 -26.14 -4.42 -18.45
N GLU A 185 -25.16 -4.66 -17.57
CA GLU A 185 -24.84 -5.98 -17.05
C GLU A 185 -25.18 -6.05 -15.56
N SER A 186 -25.92 -7.08 -15.14
CA SER A 186 -26.25 -7.29 -13.74
C SER A 186 -25.56 -8.53 -13.20
N GLY A 187 -24.82 -8.37 -12.11
CA GLY A 187 -24.12 -9.44 -11.44
C GLY A 187 -24.92 -10.12 -10.34
N VAL A 188 -24.52 -11.36 -10.06
CA VAL A 188 -24.85 -12.08 -8.84
C VAL A 188 -23.60 -12.26 -7.98
N MET A 189 -23.80 -12.60 -6.71
CA MET A 189 -22.71 -12.84 -5.77
C MET A 189 -21.83 -14.00 -6.25
N GLY A 190 -20.51 -13.84 -6.14
CA GLY A 190 -19.57 -14.89 -6.48
C GLY A 190 -19.71 -16.06 -5.52
N GLN A 191 -19.94 -17.27 -6.01
CA GLN A 191 -20.06 -18.46 -5.17
C GLN A 191 -18.70 -19.16 -5.09
N LEU A 192 -17.91 -18.83 -4.07
CA LEU A 192 -16.57 -19.41 -3.88
C LEU A 192 -16.66 -20.71 -3.08
N ASP A 193 -16.65 -21.84 -3.77
CA ASP A 193 -16.67 -23.19 -3.17
C ASP A 193 -15.27 -23.84 -3.07
N GLY A 194 -14.23 -23.08 -3.46
CA GLY A 194 -12.85 -23.55 -3.53
C GLY A 194 -12.52 -24.39 -4.77
N GLN A 195 -13.46 -24.55 -5.70
CA GLN A 195 -13.21 -25.14 -7.02
C GLN A 195 -12.82 -24.08 -8.05
N GLU A 196 -12.11 -24.52 -9.09
CA GLU A 196 -11.84 -23.67 -10.23
C GLU A 196 -13.13 -23.38 -11.03
N GLY A 197 -13.23 -22.19 -11.62
CA GLY A 197 -14.34 -21.81 -12.50
C GLY A 197 -15.36 -20.83 -11.90
N ALA A 198 -15.35 -20.59 -10.59
CA ALA A 198 -16.21 -19.59 -9.95
C ALA A 198 -16.06 -18.19 -10.60
N GLU A 199 -14.87 -17.87 -11.10
CA GLU A 199 -14.58 -16.61 -11.80
C GLU A 199 -15.42 -16.41 -13.06
N ALA A 200 -15.80 -17.48 -13.77
CA ALA A 200 -16.57 -17.38 -15.01
C ALA A 200 -18.03 -16.96 -14.77
N ALA A 201 -18.53 -17.12 -13.55
CA ALA A 201 -19.87 -16.71 -13.14
C ALA A 201 -19.93 -15.27 -12.58
N LEU A 202 -18.78 -14.62 -12.39
CA LEU A 202 -18.73 -13.25 -11.89
C LEU A 202 -19.19 -12.26 -12.96
N PRO A 203 -19.81 -11.14 -12.57
CA PRO A 203 -20.08 -10.04 -13.50
C PRO A 203 -18.77 -9.53 -14.11
N THR A 204 -18.79 -9.18 -15.39
CA THR A 204 -17.62 -8.75 -16.15
C THR A 204 -17.81 -7.34 -16.70
N LEU A 205 -16.95 -6.43 -16.25
CA LEU A 205 -16.88 -5.06 -16.76
C LEU A 205 -16.02 -5.03 -18.03
N TYR A 206 -16.60 -4.62 -19.16
CA TYR A 206 -15.87 -4.43 -20.41
C TYR A 206 -15.43 -2.97 -20.56
N LEU A 207 -14.19 -2.76 -21.00
CA LEU A 207 -13.59 -1.44 -21.21
C LEU A 207 -12.87 -1.42 -22.57
N PRO A 208 -13.05 -0.38 -23.40
CA PRO A 208 -12.26 -0.24 -24.61
C PRO A 208 -10.86 0.30 -24.29
N VAL A 209 -9.83 -0.32 -24.87
CA VAL A 209 -8.43 0.11 -24.72
C VAL A 209 -8.22 1.48 -25.37
N ASN A 210 -7.37 2.31 -24.76
CA ASN A 210 -7.00 3.66 -25.18
C ASN A 210 -8.15 4.68 -25.26
N GLN A 211 -9.31 4.37 -24.68
CA GLN A 211 -10.43 5.29 -24.53
C GLN A 211 -10.50 5.81 -23.09
N ARG A 212 -10.92 7.06 -22.92
CA ARG A 212 -11.19 7.64 -21.60
C ARG A 212 -12.53 7.15 -21.09
N VAL A 213 -12.47 6.31 -20.06
CA VAL A 213 -13.65 5.80 -19.38
C VAL A 213 -13.89 6.60 -18.12
N GLN A 214 -15.09 7.16 -17.98
CA GLN A 214 -15.59 7.71 -16.72
C GLN A 214 -16.40 6.64 -16.00
N PHE A 215 -16.08 6.45 -14.72
CA PHE A 215 -16.89 5.65 -13.82
C PHE A 215 -17.70 6.56 -12.92
N ASP A 216 -19.03 6.44 -13.01
CA ASP A 216 -19.96 7.07 -12.07
C ASP A 216 -20.39 6.01 -11.06
N LEU A 217 -20.00 6.20 -9.82
CA LEU A 217 -20.07 5.18 -8.77
C LEU A 217 -21.17 5.55 -7.78
N THR A 218 -22.07 4.60 -7.56
CA THR A 218 -23.06 4.69 -6.49
C THR A 218 -23.27 3.33 -5.83
N ALA A 219 -23.95 3.33 -4.69
CA ALA A 219 -24.32 2.11 -4.00
C ALA A 219 -25.81 2.12 -3.71
N ARG A 220 -26.48 0.98 -3.93
CA ARG A 220 -27.91 0.85 -3.65
C ARG A 220 -28.19 0.86 -2.16
N ASP A 221 -27.22 0.50 -1.33
CA ASP A 221 -27.58 -0.23 -0.13
C ASP A 221 -26.66 0.04 1.08
N VAL A 222 -25.42 -0.47 1.13
CA VAL A 222 -24.39 -0.12 2.11
C VAL A 222 -23.19 0.50 1.42
N ILE A 223 -22.20 0.98 2.18
CA ILE A 223 -20.95 1.45 1.60
C ILE A 223 -20.20 0.26 1.00
N HIS A 224 -19.70 0.45 -0.22
CA HIS A 224 -18.79 -0.48 -0.91
C HIS A 224 -17.54 0.29 -1.33
N SER A 225 -16.59 -0.38 -1.98
CA SER A 225 -15.47 0.32 -2.63
C SER A 225 -15.08 -0.40 -3.90
N PHE A 226 -15.20 0.32 -5.03
CA PHE A 226 -14.86 -0.19 -6.34
C PHE A 226 -13.35 -0.17 -6.51
N TRP A 227 -12.76 -1.36 -6.63
CA TRP A 227 -11.31 -1.50 -6.74
C TRP A 227 -10.90 -2.48 -7.82
N VAL A 228 -10.12 -1.98 -8.79
CA VAL A 228 -9.35 -2.78 -9.75
C VAL A 228 -7.88 -2.68 -9.33
N PRO A 229 -7.28 -3.70 -8.68
CA PRO A 229 -5.91 -3.62 -8.17
C PRO A 229 -4.87 -3.30 -9.22
N ALA A 230 -5.02 -3.82 -10.43
CA ALA A 230 -4.11 -3.53 -11.54
C ALA A 230 -4.09 -2.02 -11.89
N PHE A 231 -5.20 -1.31 -11.69
CA PHE A 231 -5.30 0.11 -12.00
C PHE A 231 -4.72 0.99 -10.87
N LEU A 232 -4.35 0.40 -9.73
CA LEU A 232 -3.86 1.08 -8.53
C LEU A 232 -4.78 2.18 -8.00
N MET A 233 -6.06 2.15 -8.39
CA MET A 233 -7.08 3.14 -8.05
C MET A 233 -8.30 2.44 -7.46
N LYS A 234 -8.78 2.97 -6.34
CA LYS A 234 -10.05 2.57 -5.73
C LYS A 234 -10.85 3.80 -5.38
N MET A 235 -12.16 3.67 -5.33
CA MET A 235 -13.03 4.72 -4.83
C MET A 235 -14.24 4.12 -4.12
N ASP A 236 -14.51 4.67 -2.94
CA ASP A 236 -15.60 4.20 -2.10
C ASP A 236 -16.94 4.65 -2.71
N MET A 237 -17.95 3.79 -2.61
CA MET A 237 -19.28 4.01 -3.14
C MET A 237 -20.21 4.20 -1.95
N ILE A 238 -20.78 5.39 -1.81
CA ILE A 238 -21.54 5.78 -0.62
C ILE A 238 -23.00 5.91 -1.03
N PRO A 239 -23.94 5.19 -0.40
CA PRO A 239 -25.35 5.27 -0.75
C PRO A 239 -25.87 6.72 -0.71
N GLY A 240 -26.46 7.16 -1.82
CA GLY A 240 -26.99 8.51 -1.97
C GLY A 240 -25.96 9.57 -2.40
N ILE A 241 -24.71 9.21 -2.66
CA ILE A 241 -23.68 10.13 -3.18
C ILE A 241 -23.08 9.50 -4.44
N GLU A 242 -23.06 10.25 -5.54
CA GLU A 242 -22.32 9.85 -6.74
C GLU A 242 -20.85 10.26 -6.58
N ASN A 243 -19.95 9.27 -6.62
CA ASN A 243 -18.52 9.51 -6.74
C ASN A 243 -18.10 9.23 -8.19
N LYS A 244 -17.08 9.92 -8.69
CA LYS A 244 -16.62 9.67 -10.06
C LYS A 244 -15.10 9.78 -10.20
N PHE A 245 -14.56 9.01 -11.14
CA PHE A 245 -13.19 9.15 -11.60
C PHE A 245 -13.05 8.70 -13.05
N GLN A 246 -11.95 9.10 -13.67
CA GLN A 246 -11.64 8.74 -15.05
C GLN A 246 -10.35 7.94 -15.14
N VAL A 247 -10.29 6.99 -16.06
CA VAL A 247 -9.06 6.28 -16.43
C VAL A 247 -9.01 6.06 -17.93
N ILE A 248 -7.81 5.91 -18.47
CA ILE A 248 -7.58 5.40 -19.81
C ILE A 248 -6.85 4.06 -19.66
N PRO A 249 -7.51 2.92 -19.92
CA PRO A 249 -6.84 1.63 -19.98
C PRO A 249 -5.85 1.61 -21.15
N THR A 250 -4.61 1.20 -20.93
CA THR A 250 -3.54 1.27 -21.95
C THR A 250 -3.04 -0.08 -22.44
N ALA A 251 -3.53 -1.18 -21.85
CA ALA A 251 -3.20 -2.53 -22.24
C ALA A 251 -4.45 -3.42 -22.24
N GLU A 252 -4.66 -4.17 -23.33
CA GLU A 252 -5.70 -5.20 -23.40
C GLU A 252 -5.37 -6.36 -22.45
N GLY A 253 -6.42 -6.99 -21.91
CA GLY A 253 -6.28 -8.15 -21.04
C GLY A 253 -7.42 -8.32 -20.04
N ASP A 254 -7.36 -9.42 -19.31
CA ASP A 254 -8.26 -9.74 -18.21
C ASP A 254 -7.65 -9.27 -16.88
N PHE A 255 -8.39 -8.45 -16.15
CA PHE A 255 -8.04 -7.99 -14.81
C PHE A 255 -9.10 -8.41 -13.80
N LYS A 256 -8.73 -8.34 -12.52
CA LYS A 256 -9.64 -8.68 -11.42
C LYS A 256 -10.14 -7.43 -10.72
N GLY A 257 -11.41 -7.45 -10.34
CA GLY A 257 -12.07 -6.45 -9.53
C GLY A 257 -12.55 -7.04 -8.21
N LYS A 258 -12.59 -6.21 -7.16
CA LYS A 258 -13.08 -6.62 -5.85
C LYS A 258 -13.65 -5.45 -5.06
N CYS A 259 -14.51 -5.78 -4.10
CA CYS A 259 -14.92 -4.84 -3.07
C CYS A 259 -13.76 -4.58 -2.08
N ALA A 260 -13.53 -3.32 -1.73
CA ALA A 260 -12.46 -2.90 -0.81
C ALA A 260 -12.97 -2.21 0.47
N GLU A 261 -14.28 -2.22 0.73
CA GLU A 261 -14.90 -1.73 1.97
C GLU A 261 -15.85 -2.79 2.52
N LEU A 262 -15.79 -3.06 3.83
CA LEU A 262 -16.54 -4.15 4.44
C LEU A 262 -18.06 -3.93 4.30
N CYS A 263 -18.72 -4.76 3.50
CA CYS A 263 -20.13 -4.59 3.12
C CYS A 263 -21.09 -5.68 3.64
N GLY A 264 -20.62 -6.56 4.51
CA GLY A 264 -21.44 -7.60 5.16
C GLY A 264 -20.85 -9.01 5.04
N GLU A 265 -21.71 -10.01 5.23
CA GLU A 265 -21.34 -11.42 5.36
C GLU A 265 -20.53 -11.94 4.15
N TYR A 266 -20.96 -11.60 2.94
CA TYR A 266 -20.31 -12.05 1.70
C TYR A 266 -19.38 -11.00 1.08
N HIS A 267 -18.77 -10.13 1.91
CA HIS A 267 -17.84 -9.10 1.44
C HIS A 267 -16.70 -9.65 0.57
N SER A 268 -16.11 -10.80 0.96
CA SER A 268 -15.02 -11.45 0.22
C SER A 268 -15.46 -12.08 -1.11
N GLU A 269 -16.76 -12.27 -1.29
CA GLU A 269 -17.38 -12.88 -2.48
C GLU A 269 -17.92 -11.81 -3.46
N MET A 270 -17.79 -10.54 -3.11
CA MET A 270 -18.17 -9.40 -3.94
C MET A 270 -17.06 -9.07 -4.95
N LEU A 271 -16.85 -9.99 -5.90
CA LEU A 271 -15.84 -9.94 -6.94
C LEU A 271 -16.45 -9.62 -8.30
N PHE A 272 -15.63 -9.12 -9.22
CA PHE A 272 -15.98 -8.93 -10.62
C PHE A 272 -14.75 -9.12 -11.50
N ASN A 273 -14.95 -9.41 -12.79
CA ASN A 273 -13.88 -9.40 -13.78
C ASN A 273 -13.86 -8.06 -14.50
N VAL A 274 -12.72 -7.71 -15.06
CA VAL A 274 -12.57 -6.55 -15.96
C VAL A 274 -11.90 -7.05 -17.23
N LYS A 275 -12.47 -6.71 -18.38
CA LYS A 275 -11.93 -7.01 -19.69
C LYS A 275 -11.61 -5.73 -20.42
N VAL A 276 -10.33 -5.47 -20.61
CA VAL A 276 -9.88 -4.38 -21.49
C VAL A 276 -9.68 -4.96 -22.87
N VAL A 277 -10.46 -4.49 -23.84
CA VAL A 277 -10.59 -5.09 -25.16
C VAL A 277 -10.47 -4.04 -26.27
N SER A 278 -10.34 -4.50 -27.51
CA SER A 278 -10.42 -3.62 -28.67
C SER A 278 -11.80 -2.95 -28.79
N GLN A 279 -11.88 -1.81 -29.46
CA GLN A 279 -13.17 -1.12 -29.69
C GLN A 279 -14.21 -2.04 -30.35
N ALA A 280 -13.80 -2.84 -31.34
CA ALA A 280 -14.71 -3.74 -32.04
C ALA A 280 -15.30 -4.84 -31.13
N GLU A 281 -14.51 -5.37 -30.20
CA GLU A 281 -14.99 -6.35 -29.22
C GLU A 281 -15.89 -5.70 -28.17
N PHE A 282 -15.57 -4.48 -27.74
CA PHE A 282 -16.42 -3.69 -26.86
C PHE A 282 -17.80 -3.45 -27.50
N ASP A 283 -17.84 -2.97 -28.73
CA ASP A 283 -19.07 -2.70 -29.48
C ASP A 283 -19.90 -3.98 -29.68
N GLN A 284 -19.23 -5.10 -30.00
CA GLN A 284 -19.89 -6.40 -30.12
C GLN A 284 -20.51 -6.83 -28.78
N HIS A 285 -19.81 -6.63 -27.67
CA HIS A 285 -20.35 -6.97 -26.36
C HIS A 285 -21.57 -6.12 -25.99
N MET A 286 -21.60 -4.83 -26.36
CA MET A 286 -22.79 -3.98 -26.19
C MET A 286 -23.98 -4.54 -26.97
N ALA A 287 -23.78 -4.94 -28.23
CA ALA A 287 -24.80 -5.57 -29.05
C ALA A 287 -25.28 -6.91 -28.47
N ASP A 288 -24.38 -7.70 -27.87
CA ASP A 288 -24.73 -8.96 -27.20
C ASP A 288 -25.56 -8.74 -25.93
N LEU A 289 -25.32 -7.65 -25.18
CA LEU A 289 -26.16 -7.26 -24.04
C LEU A 289 -27.56 -6.86 -24.51
N GLU A 290 -27.65 -6.04 -25.56
CA GLU A 290 -28.92 -5.66 -26.19
C GLU A 290 -29.69 -6.89 -26.68
N ALA A 291 -29.03 -7.82 -27.38
CA ALA A 291 -29.63 -9.05 -27.88
C ALA A 291 -30.15 -9.98 -26.77
N ARG A 292 -29.55 -9.91 -25.56
CA ARG A 292 -30.03 -10.59 -24.35
C ARG A 292 -31.22 -9.88 -23.67
N GLY A 293 -31.65 -8.73 -24.20
CA GLY A 293 -32.73 -7.91 -23.65
C GLY A 293 -32.30 -7.05 -22.46
N GLN A 294 -31.00 -6.85 -22.25
CA GLN A 294 -30.46 -6.04 -21.17
C GLN A 294 -30.34 -4.56 -21.59
N THR A 295 -31.46 -4.01 -22.07
CA THR A 295 -31.56 -2.63 -22.56
C THR A 295 -32.00 -1.67 -21.46
N GLY A 296 -31.62 -0.40 -21.58
CA GLY A 296 -31.86 0.64 -20.58
C GLY A 296 -30.76 0.67 -19.51
N GLN A 297 -31.07 1.35 -18.42
CA GLN A 297 -30.20 1.45 -17.24
C GLN A 297 -30.94 0.94 -16.00
N LEU A 298 -30.22 0.25 -15.13
CA LEU A 298 -30.72 -0.13 -13.81
C LEU A 298 -30.72 1.10 -12.90
N GLY A 299 -31.87 1.79 -12.87
CA GLY A 299 -32.06 3.07 -12.20
C GLY A 299 -31.90 3.06 -10.68
N ASP A 300 -31.90 4.25 -10.09
CA ASP A 300 -31.73 4.47 -8.65
C ASP A 300 -32.99 4.17 -7.83
N ASP A 301 -34.11 3.86 -8.47
CA ASP A 301 -35.35 3.44 -7.82
C ASP A 301 -35.19 2.12 -7.05
N LEU A 302 -34.19 1.32 -7.42
CA LEU A 302 -33.79 0.10 -6.70
C LEU A 302 -32.92 0.40 -5.46
N SER A 303 -32.51 1.66 -5.25
CA SER A 303 -31.67 2.08 -4.12
C SER A 303 -32.50 2.30 -2.86
N ARG A 304 -31.96 1.89 -1.70
CA ARG A 304 -32.53 2.14 -0.37
C ARG A 304 -32.49 3.61 0.02
N SER A 305 -31.46 4.33 -0.45
CA SER A 305 -31.25 5.76 -0.19
C SER A 305 -31.56 6.56 -1.44
N LYS A 306 -32.15 7.75 -1.26
CA LYS A 306 -32.31 8.71 -2.37
C LYS A 306 -30.96 9.28 -2.76
N MET A 307 -30.74 9.46 -4.06
CA MET A 307 -29.57 10.17 -4.58
C MET A 307 -29.60 11.62 -4.09
N ALA A 308 -28.46 12.12 -3.61
CA ALA A 308 -28.24 13.55 -3.51
C ALA A 308 -28.26 14.15 -4.93
N PRO A 309 -28.78 15.37 -5.10
CA PRO A 309 -28.71 16.05 -6.38
C PRO A 309 -27.25 16.15 -6.84
N SER A 310 -27.01 15.87 -8.11
CA SER A 310 -25.70 16.03 -8.73
C SER A 310 -25.26 17.50 -8.65
N ASP A 311 -23.95 17.77 -8.76
CA ASP A 311 -23.44 19.16 -8.73
C ASP A 311 -24.12 20.04 -9.79
N SER A 312 -24.42 19.49 -10.98
CA SER A 312 -25.17 20.17 -12.03
C SER A 312 -26.62 20.46 -11.63
N GLU A 313 -27.31 19.53 -10.97
CA GLU A 313 -28.68 19.74 -10.50
C GLU A 313 -28.72 20.68 -9.30
N ALA A 314 -27.70 20.68 -8.45
CA ALA A 314 -27.54 21.61 -7.34
C ALA A 314 -27.25 23.03 -7.84
N GLU A 315 -26.44 23.19 -8.88
CA GLU A 315 -26.22 24.47 -9.57
C GLU A 315 -27.49 24.97 -10.26
N GLU A 316 -28.23 24.11 -10.96
CA GLU A 316 -29.51 24.47 -11.58
C GLU A 316 -30.57 24.82 -10.53
N ALA A 317 -30.67 24.06 -9.44
CA ALA A 317 -31.59 24.34 -8.34
C ALA A 317 -31.24 25.67 -7.65
N GLY A 318 -29.95 25.92 -7.38
CA GLY A 318 -29.46 27.18 -6.81
C GLY A 318 -29.70 28.37 -7.74
N ASN A 319 -29.51 28.21 -9.05
CA ASN A 319 -29.80 29.24 -10.03
C ASN A 319 -31.31 29.48 -10.18
N SER A 320 -32.14 28.44 -10.04
CA SER A 320 -33.61 28.54 -10.06
C SER A 320 -34.17 29.29 -8.84
N ASP A 321 -33.58 29.08 -7.66
CA ASP A 321 -33.96 29.82 -6.44
C ASP A 321 -33.46 31.26 -6.47
N ALA A 322 -32.28 31.53 -7.07
CA ALA A 322 -31.83 32.89 -7.36
C ALA A 322 -32.76 33.60 -8.36
N LEU A 323 -33.28 32.89 -9.37
CA LEU A 323 -34.25 33.41 -10.34
C LEU A 323 -35.63 33.71 -9.71
N LYS A 324 -36.10 32.86 -8.79
CA LYS A 324 -37.34 33.09 -8.04
C LYS A 324 -37.21 34.29 -7.09
N THR A 325 -36.08 34.41 -6.39
CA THR A 325 -35.83 35.54 -5.48
C THR A 325 -35.76 36.87 -6.24
N SER A 326 -35.20 36.88 -7.45
CA SER A 326 -35.16 38.07 -8.32
C SER A 326 -36.51 38.39 -8.97
N ALA A 327 -37.34 37.39 -9.30
CA ALA A 327 -38.72 37.58 -9.78
C ALA A 327 -39.68 38.10 -8.69
N GLU A 328 -39.52 37.66 -7.44
CA GLU A 328 -40.27 38.19 -6.30
C GLU A 328 -39.84 39.61 -5.94
N SER A 329 -38.55 39.93 -6.07
CA SER A 329 -38.04 41.30 -5.88
C SER A 329 -38.57 42.28 -6.95
N THR A 330 -38.73 41.86 -8.20
CA THR A 330 -39.25 42.72 -9.27
C THR A 330 -40.77 42.90 -9.24
N THR A 331 -41.51 41.97 -8.62
CA THR A 331 -42.96 42.15 -8.39
C THR A 331 -43.26 42.99 -7.14
N ALA A 332 -42.33 43.12 -6.20
CA ALA A 332 -42.44 44.00 -5.04
C ALA A 332 -42.20 45.49 -5.35
N GLU A 333 -41.58 45.83 -6.49
CA GLU A 333 -41.24 47.21 -6.89
C GLU A 333 -42.27 47.85 -7.85
N VAL A 334 -43.33 47.13 -8.23
CA VAL A 334 -44.40 47.61 -9.15
C VAL A 334 -45.75 47.75 -8.43
N LYS A 335 -45.75 48.13 -7.15
CA LYS A 335 -46.97 48.49 -6.41
C LYS A 335 -46.83 49.77 -5.63
#